data_AF-A0A3M1LBN7-F1
#
_entry.id   AF-A0A3M1LBN7-F1
#
_cell.length_a   1.000
_cell.length_b   1.000
_cell.length_c   1.000
_cell.angle_alpha   90.00
_cell.angle_beta   90.00
_cell.angle_gamma   90.00
#
_symmetry.space_group_name_H-M   'P 1'
#
loop_
_entity.id
_entity.type
_entity.pdbx_description
1 polymer ?
#
loop_
_entity_poly.entity_id
_entity_poly.type
_entity_poly.pdbx_seq_one_letter_code
_entity_poly.pdbx_strand_id
1 'polypeptide(L)' 'MSNLNKDLSLEQQFNLKVFADRVSKLSREEAQELLVELYQQMLYKDNIYKKLFLSQEKEISELLAESLKGITH' A
#
# COMPACT_ATOMS: atom_id res chain seq x y z
N MET A 1 1.30 7.22 17.21
CA MET A 1 1.10 6.17 16.21
C MET A 1 -0.25 5.51 16.49
N SER A 2 -1.32 6.16 16.04
CA SER A 2 -2.71 5.70 16.19
C SER A 2 -2.92 4.37 15.48
N ASN A 3 -3.71 3.47 16.09
CA ASN A 3 -4.13 2.19 15.52
C ASN A 3 -4.27 2.27 13.99
N LEU A 4 -3.36 1.60 13.26
CA LEU A 4 -3.66 1.16 11.91
C LEU A 4 -4.87 0.26 12.07
N ASN A 5 -6.07 0.78 11.77
CA ASN A 5 -7.30 0.00 11.77
C ASN A 5 -7.04 -1.24 10.92
N LYS A 6 -6.96 -2.39 11.57
CA LYS A 6 -6.74 -3.69 10.93
C LYS A 6 -8.02 -4.20 10.26
N ASP A 7 -9.11 -3.47 10.44
CA ASP A 7 -10.42 -3.81 9.91
C ASP A 7 -10.54 -3.33 8.47
N LEU A 8 -10.93 -4.26 7.61
CA LEU A 8 -11.28 -3.96 6.22
C LEU A 8 -12.58 -3.14 6.20
N SER A 9 -12.66 -2.17 5.30
CA SER A 9 -13.94 -1.50 5.01
C SER A 9 -14.96 -2.49 4.46
N LEU A 10 -16.25 -2.18 4.55
CA LEU A 10 -17.32 -3.04 3.99
C LEU A 10 -17.08 -3.35 2.50
N GLU A 11 -16.62 -2.37 1.73
CA GLU A 11 -16.27 -2.54 0.32
C GLU A 11 -15.08 -3.49 0.14
N GLN A 12 -14.04 -3.37 0.97
CA GLN A 12 -12.89 -4.27 0.93
C GLN A 12 -13.27 -5.70 1.32
N GLN A 13 -14.17 -5.88 2.29
CA GLN A 13 -14.72 -7.19 2.65
C GLN A 13 -15.52 -7.80 1.50
N PHE A 14 -16.36 -7.00 0.83
CA PHE A 14 -17.09 -7.44 -0.36
C PHE A 14 -16.14 -7.85 -1.48
N ASN A 15 -15.13 -7.03 -1.78
CA ASN A 15 -14.12 -7.34 -2.79
C ASN A 15 -13.36 -8.64 -2.46
N LEU A 16 -13.01 -8.85 -1.18
CA LEU A 16 -12.37 -10.09 -0.73
C LEU A 16 -13.27 -11.30 -0.98
N LYS A 17 -14.58 -11.18 -0.68
CA LYS A 17 -15.55 -12.26 -0.93
C LYS A 17 -15.66 -12.60 -2.42
N VAL A 18 -15.78 -11.58 -3.29
CA VAL A 18 -15.84 -11.77 -4.75
C VAL A 18 -14.55 -12.41 -5.27
N PHE A 19 -13.39 -11.99 -4.75
CA PHE A 19 -12.11 -12.59 -5.13
C PHE A 19 -12.01 -14.06 -4.71
N ALA A 20 -12.40 -14.39 -3.47
CA ALA A 20 -12.41 -15.77 -2.98
C ALA A 20 -13.33 -16.68 -3.83
N ASP A 21 -14.51 -16.20 -4.20
CA ASP A 21 -15.44 -16.95 -5.05
C ASP A 21 -14.85 -17.19 -6.46
N ARG A 22 -13.99 -16.31 -6.98
CA ARG A 22 -13.25 -16.53 -8.23
C ARG A 22 -12.12 -17.54 -8.05
N VAL A 23 -11.31 -17.39 -7.01
CA VAL A 23 -10.19 -18.31 -6.71
C VAL A 23 -10.69 -19.75 -6.52
N SER A 24 -11.88 -19.93 -5.93
CA SER A 24 -12.48 -21.26 -5.75
C SER A 24 -12.77 -22.03 -7.04
N LYS A 25 -12.80 -21.34 -8.19
CA LYS A 25 -13.08 -21.91 -9.52
C LYS A 25 -11.84 -22.16 -10.34
N LEU A 26 -10.65 -21.79 -9.85
CA LEU A 26 -9.40 -21.97 -10.56
C LEU A 26 -8.93 -23.42 -10.47
N SER A 27 -8.29 -23.89 -11.54
CA SER A 27 -7.45 -25.08 -11.47
C SER A 27 -6.23 -24.84 -10.58
N ARG A 28 -5.52 -25.93 -10.25
CA ARG A 28 -4.32 -25.86 -9.43
C ARG A 28 -3.23 -25.04 -10.11
N GLU A 29 -3.05 -25.23 -11.40
CA GLU A 29 -2.05 -24.54 -12.21
C GLU A 29 -2.34 -23.04 -12.27
N GLU A 30 -3.59 -22.65 -12.58
CA GLU A 30 -4.01 -21.24 -12.59
C GLU A 30 -3.83 -20.58 -11.21
N ALA A 31 -4.15 -21.31 -10.13
CA ALA A 31 -3.96 -20.80 -8.77
C ALA A 31 -2.48 -20.59 -8.42
N GLN A 32 -1.59 -21.47 -8.90
CA GLN A 32 -0.14 -21.33 -8.71
C GLN A 32 0.40 -20.11 -9.46
N GLU A 33 0.00 -19.92 -10.71
CA GLU A 33 0.38 -18.75 -11.51
C GLU A 33 -0.13 -17.46 -10.84
N LEU A 34 -1.41 -17.43 -10.46
CA LEU A 34 -2.01 -16.29 -9.77
C LEU A 34 -1.29 -15.92 -8.47
N LEU A 35 -0.84 -16.91 -7.69
CA LEU A 35 -0.10 -16.68 -6.45
C LEU A 35 1.24 -15.98 -6.69
N VAL A 36 1.97 -16.38 -7.73
CA VAL A 36 3.25 -15.75 -8.09
C VAL A 36 3.02 -14.31 -8.54
N GLU A 37 2.02 -14.09 -9.40
CA GLU A 37 1.65 -12.74 -9.85
C GLU A 37 1.21 -11.85 -8.70
N LEU A 38 0.38 -12.36 -7.78
CA LEU A 38 -0.09 -11.61 -6.62
C LEU A 38 1.09 -11.18 -5.74
N TYR A 39 2.06 -12.06 -5.51
CA TYR A 39 3.27 -11.72 -4.77
C TYR A 39 4.11 -10.65 -5.47
N GLN A 40 4.26 -10.73 -6.81
CA GLN A 40 4.93 -9.70 -7.58
C GLN A 40 4.22 -8.34 -7.44
N GLN A 41 2.90 -8.30 -7.50
CA GLN A 41 2.12 -7.07 -7.29
C GLN A 41 2.29 -6.51 -5.87
N MET A 42 2.43 -7.38 -4.86
CA MET A 42 2.76 -6.94 -3.49
C MET A 42 4.12 -6.24 -3.43
N LEU A 43 5.15 -6.77 -4.07
CA LEU A 43 6.48 -6.12 -4.13
C LEU A 43 6.42 -4.76 -4.84
N TYR A 44 5.62 -4.62 -5.89
CA TYR A 44 5.41 -3.33 -6.55
C TYR A 44 4.69 -2.33 -5.63
N LYS A 45 3.64 -2.76 -4.92
CA LYS A 45 2.98 -1.92 -3.91
C LYS A 45 3.94 -1.47 -2.83
N ASP A 46 4.81 -2.36 -2.33
CA ASP A 46 5.84 -2.01 -1.34
C ASP A 46 6.77 -0.92 -1.86
N ASN A 47 7.21 -1.01 -3.12
CA ASN A 47 8.06 0.01 -3.73
C ASN A 47 7.33 1.36 -3.86
N ILE A 48 6.04 1.33 -4.22
CA ILE A 48 5.21 2.54 -4.31
C ILE A 48 5.07 3.18 -2.92
N TYR A 49 4.73 2.40 -1.90
CA TYR A 49 4.61 2.92 -0.53
C TYR A 49 5.93 3.51 -0.04
N LYS A 50 7.06 2.81 -0.21
CA LYS A 50 8.38 3.34 0.13
C LYS A 50 8.64 4.69 -0.54
N LYS A 51 8.35 4.80 -1.84
CA LYS A 51 8.52 6.07 -2.57
C LYS A 51 7.60 7.18 -2.03
N LEU A 52 6.34 6.87 -1.75
CA LEU A 52 5.36 7.83 -1.25
C LEU A 52 5.67 8.32 0.17
N PHE A 53 6.20 7.46 1.04
CA PHE A 53 6.63 7.85 2.38
C PHE A 53 7.91 8.69 2.32
N LEU A 54 8.91 8.27 1.54
CA LEU A 54 10.15 9.02 1.38
C LEU A 54 9.94 10.38 0.72
N SER A 55 9.00 10.50 -0.23
CA SER A 55 8.67 11.78 -0.85
C SER A 55 8.03 12.75 0.14
N GLN A 56 7.12 12.26 0.99
CA GLN A 56 6.48 13.08 2.04
C GLN A 56 7.48 13.52 3.11
N GLU A 57 8.38 12.64 3.56
CA GLU A 57 9.43 13.00 4.53
C GLU A 57 10.35 14.09 3.99
N LYS A 58 10.71 14.01 2.71
CA LYS A 58 11.55 15.02 2.05
C LYS A 58 10.84 16.37 1.95
N GLU A 59 9.58 16.38 1.51
CA GLU A 59 8.77 17.60 1.38
C GLU A 59 8.55 18.29 2.75
N ILE A 60 8.27 17.52 3.80
CA ILE A 60 8.15 18.05 5.17
C ILE A 60 9.49 18.63 5.64
N SER A 61 10.60 17.94 5.37
CA SER A 61 11.93 18.40 5.77
C SER A 61 12.33 19.71 5.08
N GLU A 62 11.99 19.87 3.80
CA GLU A 62 12.21 21.09 3.03
C GLU A 62 11.37 22.25 3.58
N LEU A 63 10.07 22.05 3.82
CA LEU A 63 9.19 23.07 4.42
C LEU A 63 9.67 23.52 5.80
N LEU A 64 10.11 22.58 6.65
CA LEU A 64 10.67 22.91 7.97
C LEU A 64 11.96 23.72 7.85
N ALA A 65 12.88 23.33 6.97
CA ALA A 65 14.14 24.05 6.76
C ALA A 65 13.89 25.48 6.26
N GLU A 66 12.88 25.69 5.42
CA GLU A 66 12.52 27.00 4.89
C GLU A 66 11.86 27.90 5.96
N SER A 67 11.01 27.33 6.81
CA SER A 67 10.40 28.05 7.94
C SER A 67 11.44 28.51 8.99
N LEU A 68 12.45 27.69 9.27
CA LEU A 68 13.53 28.04 10.22
C LEU A 68 14.44 29.15 9.70
N LYS A 69 14.70 29.19 8.38
CA LYS A 69 15.46 30.28 7.75
C LYS A 69 14.74 31.63 7.86
N GLY A 70 13.41 31.63 7.89
CA GLY A 70 12.60 32.85 8.05
C GLY A 70 12.57 33.42 9.48
N ILE A 71 13.00 32.66 10.50
CA ILE A 71 13.03 33.08 11.90
C ILE A 71 14.39 33.70 12.28
N THR A 72 15.43 33.50 11.46
CA THR A 72 16.80 33.99 11.70
C THR A 72 17.12 35.36 11.09
N HIS A 73 16.11 36.14 10.66
CA HIS A 73 16.22 37.52 10.21
C HIS A 73 15.25 38.42 10.99
#